data_AF-A0A9E3U4Z5-F1
#
_entry.id   AF-A0A9E3U4Z5-F1
#
_cell.length_a   1.000
_cell.length_b   1.000
_cell.length_c   1.000
_cell.angle_alpha   90.00
_cell.angle_beta   90.00
_cell.angle_gamma   90.00
#
_symmetry.space_group_name_H-M   'P 1'
#
loop_
_entity.id
_entity.type
_entity.pdbx_description
1 polymer ?
#
loop_
_entity_poly.entity_id
_entity_poly.type
_entity_poly.pdbx_seq_one_letter_code
_entity_poly.pdbx_strand_id
1 'polypeptide(L)'
;MNYFAHGRAHVDDPYRLAGTAVPDWLNVVDRKVRARSKGALPVANQGDPQAAAVAQGVLEHHRDDAWFHSTPAFAELSCRFTTDIRDAIPRDDGLRPSFLGHILVEILLDWALAAEDPSALEAYYAALATVDPAAVEQAVAQIAGRPATGLARFIGLFVEHRFLFDYADDDKLLFRLNQVMRRVKLSPLPAEFTALLARFRPEVQSRRQALLTAPITPSQKRDAEQHS
;
A
#
# COMPACT_ATOMS: atom_id res chain seq x y z
N MET A 1 -0.14 -3.95 2.84
CA MET A 1 -0.80 -3.78 1.52
C MET A 1 -0.28 -2.48 0.94
N ASN A 2 -0.59 -2.16 -0.32
CA ASN A 2 -0.18 -0.88 -0.92
C ASN A 2 -1.44 -0.11 -1.39
N TYR A 3 -1.25 0.94 -2.19
CA TYR A 3 -2.29 1.87 -2.60
C TYR A 3 -3.61 1.26 -3.12
N PHE A 4 -3.56 0.43 -4.17
CA PHE A 4 -4.78 0.00 -4.85
C PHE A 4 -5.56 -1.02 -4.02
N ALA A 5 -4.85 -1.99 -3.44
CA ALA A 5 -5.44 -3.03 -2.60
C ALA A 5 -6.22 -2.43 -1.42
N HIS A 6 -5.69 -1.38 -0.78
CA HIS A 6 -6.36 -0.68 0.32
C HIS A 6 -7.64 0.06 -0.11
N GLY A 7 -7.58 0.75 -1.25
CA GLY A 7 -8.61 1.73 -1.57
C GLY A 7 -9.67 1.29 -2.58
N ARG A 8 -9.46 0.21 -3.34
CA ARG A 8 -10.35 -0.18 -4.46
C ARG A 8 -11.82 -0.37 -4.10
N ALA A 9 -12.13 -0.67 -2.83
CA ALA A 9 -13.50 -0.86 -2.35
C ALA A 9 -14.21 0.46 -1.96
N HIS A 10 -13.50 1.59 -2.01
CA HIS A 10 -13.97 2.89 -1.50
C HIS A 10 -14.10 3.96 -2.60
N VAL A 11 -14.19 3.56 -3.87
CA VAL A 11 -14.30 4.52 -5.00
C VAL A 11 -15.54 5.41 -4.91
N ASP A 12 -16.59 4.96 -4.21
CA ASP A 12 -17.81 5.72 -3.96
C ASP A 12 -17.70 6.71 -2.77
N ASP A 13 -16.61 6.64 -1.98
CA ASP A 13 -16.26 7.60 -0.93
C ASP A 13 -14.81 8.10 -1.14
N PRO A 14 -14.62 9.11 -2.02
CA PRO A 14 -13.30 9.59 -2.41
C PRO A 14 -12.40 10.05 -1.25
N TYR A 15 -12.99 10.62 -0.19
CA TYR A 15 -12.22 11.08 0.97
C TYR A 15 -11.77 9.92 1.85
N ARG A 16 -12.61 8.89 2.02
CA ARG A 16 -12.19 7.64 2.65
C ARG A 16 -11.14 6.91 1.84
N LEU A 17 -11.32 6.82 0.52
CA LEU A 17 -10.33 6.31 -0.42
C LEU A 17 -8.97 7.00 -0.24
N ALA A 18 -8.94 8.34 -0.28
CA ALA A 18 -7.72 9.11 -0.02
C ALA A 18 -7.13 8.79 1.36
N GLY A 19 -7.98 8.68 2.39
CA GLY A 19 -7.58 8.27 3.73
C GLY A 19 -6.85 6.93 3.79
N THR A 20 -7.25 5.94 2.96
CA THR A 20 -6.57 4.64 2.89
C THR A 20 -5.13 4.73 2.35
N ALA A 21 -4.82 5.75 1.55
CA ALA A 21 -3.49 5.98 0.98
C ALA A 21 -2.60 6.91 1.83
N VAL A 22 -3.18 7.64 2.79
CA VAL A 22 -2.47 8.64 3.61
C VAL A 22 -1.22 8.07 4.32
N PRO A 23 -1.27 6.91 4.99
CA PRO A 23 -0.08 6.40 5.67
C PRO A 23 1.11 6.18 4.71
N ASP A 24 0.85 5.71 3.51
CA ASP A 24 1.86 5.50 2.46
C ASP A 24 2.32 6.81 1.83
N TRP A 25 1.41 7.74 1.55
CA TRP A 25 1.76 9.08 1.08
C TRP A 25 2.68 9.80 2.07
N LEU A 26 2.42 9.70 3.37
CA LEU A 26 3.29 10.28 4.40
C LEU A 26 4.68 9.64 4.45
N ASN A 27 4.82 8.35 4.09
CA ASN A 27 6.13 7.73 3.93
C ASN A 27 6.93 8.28 2.74
N VAL A 28 6.25 8.89 1.75
CA VAL A 28 6.89 9.57 0.62
C VAL A 28 7.18 11.04 0.95
N VAL A 29 6.19 11.75 1.51
CA VAL A 29 6.21 13.21 1.71
C VAL A 29 7.09 13.60 2.91
N ASP A 30 6.77 13.11 4.10
CA ASP A 30 7.55 13.36 5.32
C ASP A 30 7.37 12.22 6.32
N ARG A 31 8.40 11.37 6.42
CA ARG A 31 8.39 10.22 7.34
C ARG A 31 8.33 10.58 8.83
N LYS A 32 8.44 11.87 9.20
CA LYS A 32 8.27 12.34 10.58
C LYS A 32 6.82 12.61 10.94
N VAL A 33 5.94 12.74 9.95
CA VAL A 33 4.50 12.89 10.11
C VAL A 33 3.86 11.50 10.02
N ARG A 34 2.93 11.19 10.94
CA ARG A 34 2.31 9.87 11.06
C ARG A 34 0.83 10.01 11.38
N ALA A 35 -0.02 9.58 10.46
CA ALA A 35 -1.45 9.43 10.71
C ALA A 35 -1.69 8.10 11.46
N ARG A 36 -1.61 8.12 12.80
CA ARG A 36 -1.77 6.91 13.63
C ARG A 36 -3.24 6.70 13.99
N SER A 37 -3.66 5.44 14.19
CA SER A 37 -5.05 5.13 14.62
C SER A 37 -5.47 5.89 15.87
N LYS A 38 -4.58 6.09 16.85
CA LYS A 38 -4.84 6.89 18.05
C LYS A 38 -5.28 8.33 17.73
N GLY A 39 -4.68 8.95 16.72
CA GLY A 39 -5.02 10.30 16.27
C GLY A 39 -6.21 10.33 15.33
N ALA A 40 -6.42 9.26 14.55
CA ALA A 40 -7.54 9.16 13.62
C ALA A 40 -8.87 8.85 14.32
N LEU A 41 -8.86 8.08 15.42
CA LEU A 41 -10.08 7.69 16.15
C LEU A 41 -10.96 8.88 16.59
N PRO A 42 -10.43 9.95 17.22
CA PRO A 42 -11.25 11.11 17.57
C PRO A 42 -11.84 11.80 16.33
N VAL A 43 -11.03 12.01 15.29
CA VAL A 43 -11.43 12.70 14.04
C VAL A 43 -12.49 11.91 13.27
N ALA A 44 -12.40 10.57 13.27
CA ALA A 44 -13.36 9.70 12.60
C ALA A 44 -14.76 9.74 13.23
N ASN A 45 -14.87 10.11 14.51
CA ASN A 45 -16.12 10.17 15.26
C ASN A 45 -16.64 11.60 15.47
N GLN A 46 -15.79 12.60 15.27
CA GLN A 46 -16.07 14.01 15.57
C GLN A 46 -15.39 14.88 14.53
N GLY A 47 -16.16 15.63 13.76
CA GLY A 47 -15.58 16.62 12.86
C GLY A 47 -16.41 16.89 11.62
N ASP A 48 -15.79 17.62 10.71
CA ASP A 48 -16.25 17.80 9.34
C ASP A 48 -16.37 16.43 8.62
N PRO A 49 -17.42 16.18 7.83
CA PRO A 49 -17.62 14.90 7.15
C PRO A 49 -16.43 14.44 6.29
N GLN A 50 -15.71 15.36 5.63
CA GLN A 50 -14.55 15.01 4.81
C GLN A 50 -13.38 14.58 5.68
N ALA A 51 -13.10 15.31 6.76
CA ALA A 51 -12.06 14.94 7.72
C ALA A 51 -12.37 13.58 8.38
N ALA A 52 -13.63 13.33 8.72
CA ALA A 52 -14.07 12.06 9.28
C ALA A 52 -13.87 10.89 8.29
N ALA A 53 -14.21 11.07 7.01
CA ALA A 53 -13.99 10.06 5.97
C ALA A 53 -12.49 9.75 5.79
N VAL A 54 -11.63 10.78 5.71
CA VAL A 54 -10.17 10.59 5.66
C VAL A 54 -9.67 9.80 6.87
N ALA A 55 -10.13 10.14 8.07
CA ALA A 55 -9.74 9.43 9.29
C ALA A 55 -10.22 7.97 9.30
N GLN A 56 -11.42 7.68 8.81
CA GLN A 56 -11.91 6.31 8.63
C GLN A 56 -11.05 5.51 7.66
N GLY A 57 -10.64 6.12 6.54
CA GLY A 57 -9.71 5.48 5.60
C GLY A 57 -8.35 5.17 6.23
N VAL A 58 -7.81 6.06 7.06
CA VAL A 58 -6.57 5.82 7.82
C VAL A 58 -6.72 4.63 8.77
N LEU A 59 -7.85 4.54 9.50
CA LEU A 59 -8.11 3.43 10.41
C LEU A 59 -8.23 2.10 9.66
N GLU A 60 -8.87 2.13 8.50
CA GLU A 60 -9.01 0.97 7.62
C GLU A 60 -7.67 0.50 7.08
N HIS A 61 -6.83 1.40 6.59
CA HIS A 61 -5.45 1.08 6.20
C HIS A 61 -4.71 0.32 7.31
N HIS A 62 -4.71 0.84 8.55
CA HIS A 62 -4.00 0.18 9.67
C HIS A 62 -4.57 -1.20 10.00
N ARG A 63 -5.90 -1.36 9.94
CA ARG A 63 -6.54 -2.66 10.14
C ARG A 63 -6.13 -3.63 9.04
N ASP A 64 -6.16 -3.16 7.80
CA ASP A 64 -5.89 -3.95 6.61
C ASP A 64 -4.45 -4.42 6.56
N ASP A 65 -3.52 -3.53 6.87
CA ASP A 65 -2.12 -3.86 7.04
C ASP A 65 -1.89 -4.89 8.13
N ALA A 66 -2.50 -4.71 9.30
CA ALA A 66 -2.28 -5.62 10.42
C ALA A 66 -2.66 -7.07 10.08
N TRP A 67 -3.83 -7.27 9.46
CA TRP A 67 -4.24 -8.64 9.10
C TRP A 67 -3.49 -9.16 7.86
N PHE A 68 -3.22 -8.31 6.87
CA PHE A 68 -2.51 -8.71 5.65
C PHE A 68 -1.12 -9.27 5.95
N HIS A 69 -0.35 -8.58 6.81
CA HIS A 69 0.99 -9.00 7.24
C HIS A 69 0.97 -10.28 8.08
N SER A 70 -0.18 -10.63 8.66
CA SER A 70 -0.35 -11.86 9.44
C SER A 70 -0.76 -13.07 8.59
N THR A 71 -1.02 -12.89 7.27
CA THR A 71 -1.39 -14.00 6.39
C THR A 71 -0.19 -14.94 6.15
N PRO A 72 -0.39 -16.27 6.12
CA PRO A 72 0.67 -17.20 5.74
C PRO A 72 1.22 -16.93 4.34
N ALA A 73 0.34 -16.59 3.39
CA ALA A 73 0.72 -16.29 2.02
C ALA A 73 1.72 -15.13 1.94
N PHE A 74 1.51 -14.06 2.72
CA PHE A 74 2.43 -12.93 2.76
C PHE A 74 3.81 -13.33 3.30
N ALA A 75 3.84 -14.05 4.44
CA ALA A 75 5.08 -14.49 5.05
C ALA A 75 5.90 -15.41 4.13
N GLU A 76 5.23 -16.38 3.49
CA GLU A 76 5.87 -17.33 2.58
C GLU A 76 6.39 -16.66 1.30
N LEU A 77 5.59 -15.78 0.67
CA LEU A 77 6.02 -15.04 -0.52
C LEU A 77 7.22 -14.14 -0.20
N SER A 78 7.12 -13.37 0.89
CA SER A 78 8.18 -12.44 1.32
C SER A 78 9.49 -13.18 1.61
N CYS A 79 9.42 -14.32 2.32
CA CYS A 79 10.58 -15.15 2.62
C CYS A 79 11.22 -15.71 1.35
N ARG A 80 10.41 -16.27 0.45
CA ARG A 80 10.92 -16.81 -0.81
C ARG A 80 11.57 -15.73 -1.68
N PHE A 81 10.90 -14.59 -1.87
CA PHE A 81 11.46 -13.46 -2.63
C PHE A 81 12.75 -12.94 -1.98
N THR A 82 12.83 -12.90 -0.65
CA THR A 82 14.07 -12.56 0.06
C THR A 82 15.23 -13.47 -0.33
N THR A 83 14.99 -14.79 -0.38
CA THR A 83 16.01 -15.78 -0.77
C THR A 83 16.40 -15.60 -2.24
N ASP A 84 15.42 -15.55 -3.14
CA ASP A 84 15.65 -15.36 -4.57
C ASP A 84 16.43 -14.08 -4.90
N ILE A 85 16.12 -12.98 -4.21
CA ILE A 85 16.81 -11.71 -4.39
C ILE A 85 18.24 -11.79 -3.87
N ARG A 86 18.44 -12.40 -2.69
CA ARG A 86 19.78 -12.58 -2.10
C ARG A 86 20.71 -13.36 -3.02
N ASP A 87 20.18 -14.34 -3.74
CA ASP A 87 20.96 -15.18 -4.65
C ASP A 87 21.26 -14.47 -5.99
N ALA A 88 20.44 -13.49 -6.38
CA ALA A 88 20.52 -12.81 -7.68
C ALA A 88 21.28 -11.47 -7.65
N ILE A 89 21.38 -10.79 -6.50
CA ILE A 89 22.06 -9.49 -6.40
C ILE A 89 23.36 -9.58 -5.59
N PRO A 90 24.38 -8.76 -5.89
CA PRO A 90 25.61 -8.72 -5.09
C PRO A 90 25.30 -8.50 -3.63
N ARG A 91 25.98 -9.26 -2.76
CA ARG A 91 25.81 -9.17 -1.31
C ARG A 91 26.04 -7.73 -0.84
N ASP A 92 25.13 -7.25 0.00
CA ASP A 92 25.33 -6.10 0.85
C ASP A 92 25.15 -6.51 2.31
N ASP A 93 25.78 -5.78 3.23
CA ASP A 93 25.72 -6.04 4.67
C ASP A 93 24.38 -5.61 5.31
N GLY A 94 23.31 -5.54 4.52
CA GLY A 94 22.06 -4.86 4.86
C GLY A 94 20.81 -5.75 4.78
N LEU A 95 19.71 -5.20 5.29
CA LEU A 95 18.37 -5.83 5.23
C LEU A 95 17.68 -5.65 3.86
N ARG A 96 18.43 -5.31 2.81
CA ARG A 96 17.90 -4.98 1.49
C ARG A 96 17.10 -6.13 0.88
N PRO A 97 17.56 -7.40 0.88
CA PRO A 97 16.77 -8.49 0.29
C PRO A 97 15.44 -8.71 1.01
N SER A 98 15.39 -8.62 2.34
CA SER A 98 14.16 -8.81 3.11
C SER A 98 13.19 -7.65 2.94
N PHE A 99 13.70 -6.42 2.90
CA PHE A 99 12.92 -5.24 2.57
C PHE A 99 12.30 -5.34 1.16
N LEU A 100 13.08 -5.72 0.15
CA LEU A 100 12.59 -5.89 -1.21
C LEU A 100 11.56 -7.01 -1.32
N GLY A 101 11.83 -8.16 -0.70
CA GLY A 101 10.90 -9.29 -0.67
C GLY A 101 9.53 -8.89 -0.10
N HIS A 102 9.52 -8.08 0.96
CA HIS A 102 8.31 -7.53 1.56
C HIS A 102 7.56 -6.60 0.60
N ILE A 103 8.18 -5.51 0.14
CA ILE A 103 7.48 -4.48 -0.66
C ILE A 103 7.02 -5.01 -2.02
N LEU A 104 7.72 -6.00 -2.58
CA LEU A 104 7.37 -6.61 -3.86
C LEU A 104 6.05 -7.37 -3.77
N VAL A 105 5.75 -8.04 -2.65
CA VAL A 105 4.45 -8.70 -2.48
C VAL A 105 3.32 -7.68 -2.51
N GLU A 106 3.50 -6.52 -1.88
CA GLU A 106 2.49 -5.46 -1.82
C GLU A 106 2.27 -4.79 -3.18
N ILE A 107 3.37 -4.44 -3.88
CA ILE A 107 3.32 -3.82 -5.20
C ILE A 107 2.74 -4.77 -6.24
N LEU A 108 3.16 -6.03 -6.24
CA LEU A 108 2.67 -7.02 -7.21
C LEU A 108 1.22 -7.43 -6.90
N LEU A 109 0.75 -7.28 -5.66
CA LEU A 109 -0.66 -7.45 -5.32
C LEU A 109 -1.52 -6.36 -5.97
N ASP A 110 -1.09 -5.09 -5.90
CA ASP A 110 -1.77 -3.98 -6.59
C ASP A 110 -1.82 -4.23 -8.11
N TRP A 111 -0.71 -4.66 -8.70
CA TRP A 111 -0.68 -5.06 -10.10
C TRP A 111 -1.67 -6.20 -10.39
N ALA A 112 -1.67 -7.27 -9.58
CA ALA A 112 -2.50 -8.44 -9.82
C ALA A 112 -4.00 -8.12 -9.74
N LEU A 113 -4.37 -7.15 -8.90
CA LEU A 113 -5.74 -6.63 -8.82
C LEU A 113 -6.08 -5.77 -10.04
N ALA A 114 -5.19 -4.86 -10.45
CA ALA A 114 -5.40 -3.99 -11.61
C ALA A 114 -5.42 -4.78 -12.93
N ALA A 115 -4.68 -5.87 -13.01
CA ALA A 115 -4.66 -6.75 -14.18
C ALA A 115 -5.95 -7.59 -14.32
N GLU A 116 -6.63 -7.91 -13.22
CA GLU A 116 -7.93 -8.59 -13.27
C GLU A 116 -9.03 -7.65 -13.75
N ASP A 117 -9.06 -6.42 -13.23
CA ASP A 117 -10.04 -5.40 -13.62
C ASP A 117 -9.35 -4.05 -13.82
N PRO A 118 -8.90 -3.75 -15.06
CA PRO A 118 -8.30 -2.46 -15.38
C PRO A 118 -9.25 -1.29 -15.17
N SER A 119 -10.56 -1.49 -15.30
CA SER A 119 -11.57 -0.45 -15.11
C SER A 119 -11.69 -0.02 -13.65
N ALA A 120 -11.41 -0.92 -12.71
CA ALA A 120 -11.35 -0.57 -11.29
C ALA A 120 -10.18 0.36 -10.96
N LEU A 121 -9.02 0.22 -11.62
CA LEU A 121 -7.90 1.15 -11.42
C LEU A 121 -8.19 2.53 -12.04
N GLU A 122 -8.88 2.55 -13.18
CA GLU A 122 -9.42 3.80 -13.76
C GLU A 122 -10.37 4.50 -12.79
N ALA A 123 -11.35 3.78 -12.23
CA ALA A 123 -12.31 4.29 -11.25
C ALA A 123 -11.61 4.80 -9.97
N TYR A 124 -10.57 4.09 -9.51
CA TYR A 124 -9.76 4.51 -8.37
C TYR A 124 -9.12 5.89 -8.59
N TYR A 125 -8.48 6.12 -9.75
CA TYR A 125 -7.88 7.42 -10.05
C TYR A 125 -8.93 8.50 -10.32
N ALA A 126 -10.06 8.14 -10.96
CA ALA A 126 -11.16 9.05 -11.19
C ALA A 126 -11.76 9.56 -9.86
N ALA A 127 -11.97 8.67 -8.89
CA ALA A 127 -12.42 9.02 -7.55
C ALA A 127 -11.41 9.92 -6.82
N LEU A 128 -10.12 9.56 -6.81
CA LEU A 128 -9.09 10.41 -6.20
C LEU A 128 -9.00 11.82 -6.84
N ALA A 129 -9.29 11.95 -8.14
CA ALA A 129 -9.30 13.23 -8.83
C ALA A 129 -10.41 14.18 -8.38
N THR A 130 -11.47 13.69 -7.70
CA THR A 130 -12.54 14.54 -7.18
C THR A 130 -12.27 15.08 -5.78
N VAL A 131 -11.19 14.63 -5.13
CA VAL A 131 -10.83 15.04 -3.77
C VAL A 131 -10.13 16.39 -3.80
N ASP A 132 -10.50 17.30 -2.89
CA ASP A 132 -9.69 18.51 -2.62
C ASP A 132 -8.42 18.12 -1.84
N PRO A 133 -7.21 18.25 -2.43
CA PRO A 133 -5.98 17.88 -1.75
C PRO A 133 -5.70 18.73 -0.50
N ALA A 134 -6.17 19.98 -0.46
CA ALA A 134 -5.97 20.86 0.69
C ALA A 134 -6.82 20.41 1.89
N ALA A 135 -8.05 19.96 1.64
CA ALA A 135 -8.91 19.38 2.68
C ALA A 135 -8.29 18.11 3.28
N VAL A 136 -7.69 17.24 2.45
CA VAL A 136 -6.97 16.05 2.94
C VAL A 136 -5.75 16.46 3.77
N GLU A 137 -4.94 17.42 3.31
CA GLU A 137 -3.78 17.90 4.09
C GLU A 137 -4.19 18.46 5.46
N GLN A 138 -5.29 19.21 5.53
CA GLN A 138 -5.85 19.73 6.78
C GLN A 138 -6.34 18.61 7.71
N ALA A 139 -7.08 17.64 7.18
CA ALA A 139 -7.55 16.48 7.95
C ALA A 139 -6.35 15.69 8.52
N VAL A 140 -5.32 15.46 7.71
CA VAL A 140 -4.11 14.75 8.16
C VAL A 140 -3.35 15.55 9.20
N ALA A 141 -3.31 16.89 9.09
CA ALA A 141 -2.70 17.73 10.12
C ALA A 141 -3.42 17.62 11.48
N GLN A 142 -4.76 17.52 11.47
CA GLN A 142 -5.56 17.27 12.67
C GLN A 142 -5.25 15.88 13.26
N ILE A 143 -5.25 14.84 12.43
CA ILE A 143 -4.96 13.45 12.85
C ILE A 143 -3.54 13.31 13.42
N ALA A 144 -2.55 13.92 12.78
CA ALA A 144 -1.15 13.82 13.17
C ALA A 144 -0.76 14.77 14.32
N GLY A 145 -1.60 15.75 14.65
CA GLY A 145 -1.32 16.80 15.63
C GLY A 145 -0.19 17.75 15.23
N ARG A 146 0.14 17.81 13.92
CA ARG A 146 1.21 18.66 13.36
C ARG A 146 1.00 18.86 11.85
N PRO A 147 1.56 19.93 11.24
CA PRO A 147 1.42 20.17 9.81
C PRO A 147 1.88 18.99 8.95
N ALA A 148 1.11 18.65 7.92
CA ALA A 148 1.42 17.65 6.90
C ALA A 148 1.89 18.30 5.59
N THR A 149 2.74 19.32 5.70
CA THR A 149 3.13 20.23 4.62
C THR A 149 3.59 19.49 3.37
N GLY A 150 2.96 19.80 2.24
CA GLY A 150 3.32 19.27 0.93
C GLY A 150 2.54 18.01 0.53
N LEU A 151 1.68 17.51 1.41
CA LEU A 151 0.78 16.39 1.10
C LEU A 151 -0.21 16.78 -0.01
N ALA A 152 -0.81 17.97 0.04
CA ALA A 152 -1.74 18.44 -0.98
C ALA A 152 -1.10 18.44 -2.39
N ARG A 153 0.13 18.98 -2.48
CA ARG A 153 0.91 18.94 -3.72
C ARG A 153 1.20 17.52 -4.17
N PHE A 154 1.55 16.64 -3.24
CA PHE A 154 1.86 15.24 -3.55
C PHE A 154 0.65 14.48 -4.08
N ILE A 155 -0.54 14.67 -3.49
CA ILE A 155 -1.79 14.07 -3.96
C ILE A 155 -2.07 14.48 -5.42
N GLY A 156 -1.90 15.77 -5.75
CA GLY A 156 -2.02 16.25 -7.13
C GLY A 156 -1.10 15.51 -8.09
N LEU A 157 0.19 15.37 -7.75
CA LEU A 157 1.17 14.63 -8.56
C LEU A 157 0.86 13.12 -8.62
N PHE A 158 0.35 12.53 -7.54
CA PHE A 158 -0.04 11.13 -7.48
C PHE A 158 -1.15 10.81 -8.49
N VAL A 159 -2.19 11.67 -8.53
CA VAL A 159 -3.31 11.56 -9.46
C VAL A 159 -2.88 11.89 -10.89
N GLU A 160 -2.03 12.89 -11.10
CA GLU A 160 -1.53 13.26 -12.43
C GLU A 160 -0.69 12.15 -13.06
N HIS A 161 0.27 11.60 -12.32
CA HIS A 161 1.22 10.63 -12.85
C HIS A 161 0.65 9.22 -13.02
N ARG A 162 -0.42 8.88 -12.29
CA ARG A 162 -1.11 7.59 -12.35
C ARG A 162 -0.16 6.38 -12.33
N PHE A 163 0.88 6.44 -11.50
CA PHE A 163 2.01 5.52 -11.62
C PHE A 163 1.69 4.06 -11.31
N LEU A 164 0.54 3.72 -10.72
CA LEU A 164 0.16 2.33 -10.48
C LEU A 164 0.02 1.53 -11.80
N PHE A 165 -0.28 2.21 -12.92
CA PHE A 165 -0.25 1.59 -14.26
C PHE A 165 1.16 1.13 -14.67
N ASP A 166 2.22 1.74 -14.11
CA ASP A 166 3.60 1.36 -14.40
C ASP A 166 3.95 -0.03 -13.87
N TYR A 167 3.19 -0.58 -12.90
CA TYR A 167 3.48 -1.89 -12.33
C TYR A 167 3.32 -3.06 -13.34
N ALA A 168 2.60 -2.81 -14.44
CA ALA A 168 2.41 -3.79 -15.52
C ALA A 168 3.65 -3.97 -16.41
N ASP A 169 4.59 -3.02 -16.38
CA ASP A 169 5.78 -3.00 -17.22
C ASP A 169 7.02 -3.18 -16.32
N ASP A 170 7.89 -4.13 -16.65
CA ASP A 170 9.04 -4.46 -15.80
C ASP A 170 10.08 -3.35 -15.72
N ASP A 171 10.31 -2.61 -16.81
CA ASP A 171 11.28 -1.52 -16.85
C ASP A 171 10.76 -0.32 -16.06
N LYS A 172 9.47 0.00 -16.21
CA LYS A 172 8.84 1.07 -15.42
C LYS A 172 8.72 0.70 -13.95
N LEU A 173 8.38 -0.55 -13.63
CA LEU A 173 8.35 -1.04 -12.25
C LEU A 173 9.75 -0.98 -11.62
N LEU A 174 10.79 -1.41 -12.34
CA LEU A 174 12.18 -1.27 -11.87
C LEU A 174 12.55 0.19 -11.61
N PHE A 175 12.14 1.11 -12.51
CA PHE A 175 12.33 2.54 -12.29
C PHE A 175 11.65 3.03 -11.01
N ARG A 176 10.41 2.63 -10.73
CA ARG A 176 9.69 2.96 -9.48
C ARG A 176 10.35 2.35 -8.25
N LEU A 177 10.80 1.11 -8.32
CA LEU A 177 11.57 0.48 -7.24
C LEU A 177 12.86 1.27 -6.96
N ASN A 178 13.57 1.73 -7.98
CA ASN A 178 14.76 2.56 -7.80
C ASN A 178 14.47 3.95 -7.19
N GLN A 179 13.25 4.48 -7.33
CA GLN A 179 12.80 5.64 -6.55
C GLN A 179 12.58 5.28 -5.07
N VAL A 180 12.08 4.08 -4.76
CA VAL A 180 12.00 3.56 -3.38
C VAL A 180 13.41 3.40 -2.79
N MET A 181 14.32 2.70 -3.48
CA MET A 181 15.70 2.43 -3.05
C MET A 181 16.42 3.72 -2.65
N ARG A 182 16.34 4.75 -3.49
CA ARG A 182 16.93 6.06 -3.23
C ARG A 182 16.40 6.70 -1.95
N ARG A 183 15.08 6.63 -1.72
CA ARG A 183 14.43 7.20 -0.51
C ARG A 183 14.89 6.51 0.76
N VAL A 184 15.11 5.20 0.71
CA VAL A 184 15.63 4.41 1.84
C VAL A 184 17.17 4.34 1.89
N LYS A 185 17.85 5.10 1.02
CA LYS A 185 19.33 5.19 0.93
C LYS A 185 20.03 3.86 0.60
N LEU A 186 19.37 3.01 -0.17
CA LEU A 186 19.95 1.78 -0.71
C LEU A 186 20.40 1.99 -2.16
N SER A 187 21.40 1.21 -2.59
CA SER A 187 21.88 1.23 -3.98
C SER A 187 20.78 0.84 -4.96
N PRO A 188 20.75 1.43 -6.17
CA PRO A 188 19.78 1.05 -7.18
C PRO A 188 19.92 -0.43 -7.56
N LEU A 189 18.80 -1.03 -7.91
CA LEU A 189 18.68 -2.35 -8.49
C LEU A 189 19.20 -2.34 -9.93
N PRO A 190 19.92 -3.39 -10.36
CA PRO A 190 20.46 -3.50 -11.70
C PRO A 190 19.35 -3.87 -12.71
N ALA A 191 19.60 -3.68 -14.00
CA ALA A 191 18.60 -3.89 -15.06
C ALA A 191 18.12 -5.35 -15.10
N GLU A 192 19.00 -6.30 -14.79
CA GLU A 192 18.75 -7.74 -14.75
C GLU A 192 17.71 -8.12 -13.68
N PHE A 193 17.39 -7.22 -12.75
CA PHE A 193 16.36 -7.43 -11.75
C PHE A 193 14.96 -7.60 -12.36
N THR A 194 14.72 -7.11 -13.58
CA THR A 194 13.46 -7.32 -14.32
C THR A 194 13.15 -8.80 -14.54
N ALA A 195 14.16 -9.67 -14.67
CA ALA A 195 13.97 -11.11 -14.78
C ALA A 195 13.33 -11.71 -13.50
N LEU A 196 13.64 -11.16 -12.33
CA LEU A 196 12.96 -11.54 -11.08
C LEU A 196 11.53 -11.02 -11.04
N LEU A 197 11.28 -9.79 -11.49
CA LEU A 197 9.94 -9.22 -11.54
C LEU A 197 9.00 -10.07 -12.40
N ALA A 198 9.45 -10.47 -13.59
CA ALA A 198 8.72 -11.35 -14.49
C ALA A 198 8.38 -12.71 -13.85
N ARG A 199 9.28 -13.25 -13.02
CA ARG A 199 9.05 -14.52 -12.28
C ARG A 199 8.10 -14.34 -11.10
N PHE A 200 8.26 -13.29 -10.30
CA PHE A 200 7.49 -13.06 -9.08
C PHE A 200 6.03 -12.73 -9.34
N ARG A 201 5.76 -12.01 -10.44
CA ARG A 201 4.43 -11.56 -10.85
C ARG A 201 3.37 -12.68 -10.88
N PRO A 202 3.52 -13.79 -11.63
CA PRO A 202 2.54 -14.88 -11.62
C PRO A 202 2.40 -15.57 -10.25
N GLU A 203 3.44 -15.55 -9.42
CA GLU A 203 3.40 -16.16 -8.09
C GLU A 203 2.53 -15.36 -7.12
N VAL A 204 2.61 -14.02 -7.16
CA VAL A 204 1.69 -13.16 -6.40
C VAL A 204 0.27 -13.29 -6.95
N GLN A 205 0.10 -13.31 -8.27
CA GLN A 205 -1.21 -13.45 -8.92
C GLN A 205 -1.95 -14.71 -8.47
N SER A 206 -1.27 -15.87 -8.50
CA SER A 206 -1.85 -17.16 -8.10
C SER A 206 -2.21 -17.24 -6.62
N ARG A 207 -1.56 -16.42 -5.76
CA ARG A 207 -1.80 -16.40 -4.30
C ARG A 207 -2.64 -15.21 -3.83
N ARG A 208 -3.11 -14.38 -4.75
CA ARG A 208 -3.87 -13.16 -4.46
C ARG A 208 -5.06 -13.38 -3.53
N GLN A 209 -5.86 -14.43 -3.75
CA GLN A 209 -6.99 -14.72 -2.86
C GLN A 209 -6.53 -15.02 -1.43
N ALA A 210 -5.46 -15.80 -1.26
CA ALA A 210 -4.91 -16.12 0.05
C ALA A 210 -4.30 -14.89 0.73
N LEU A 211 -3.72 -13.97 -0.04
CA LEU A 211 -3.23 -12.68 0.45
C LEU A 211 -4.36 -11.75 0.91
N LEU A 212 -5.56 -11.88 0.33
CA LEU A 212 -6.73 -11.04 0.63
C LEU A 212 -7.73 -11.71 1.58
N THR A 213 -7.37 -12.86 2.15
CA THR A 213 -8.22 -13.58 3.11
C THR A 213 -7.67 -13.36 4.51
N ALA A 214 -8.39 -12.62 5.35
CA ALA A 214 -8.00 -12.38 6.72
C ALA A 214 -7.86 -13.72 7.49
N PRO A 215 -6.80 -13.91 8.30
CA PRO A 215 -6.65 -15.12 9.08
C PRO A 215 -7.76 -15.22 10.12
N ILE A 216 -8.30 -16.43 10.27
CA ILE A 216 -9.35 -16.72 11.26
C ILE A 216 -8.76 -16.51 12.65
N THR A 217 -9.33 -15.60 13.44
CA THR A 217 -8.89 -15.35 14.83
C THR A 217 -9.19 -16.59 15.68
N PRO A 218 -8.40 -16.93 16.73
CA PRO A 218 -8.69 -18.09 17.59
C PRO A 218 -10.10 -18.10 18.20
N SER A 219 -10.73 -16.93 18.34
CA SER A 219 -12.14 -16.83 18.76
C SER A 219 -13.10 -17.40 17.72
N GLN A 220 -12.90 -17.10 16.44
CA GLN A 220 -13.76 -17.54 15.33
C GLN A 220 -13.59 -19.03 15.01
N LYS A 221 -12.41 -19.59 15.31
CA LYS A 221 -12.13 -21.02 15.16
C LYS A 221 -12.94 -21.87 16.15
N ARG A 222 -13.12 -21.38 17.39
CA ARG A 222 -13.94 -22.05 18.42
C ARG A 222 -15.42 -22.05 18.08
N ASP A 223 -15.93 -20.97 17.48
CA ASP A 223 -17.34 -20.89 17.09
C ASP A 223 -17.67 -21.78 15.89
N ALA A 224 -16.72 -21.95 14.96
CA ALA A 224 -16.85 -22.86 13.82
C ALA A 224 -16.77 -24.35 14.22
N GLU A 225 -15.97 -24.68 15.25
CA GLU A 225 -15.85 -26.04 15.80
C GLU A 225 -17.02 -26.42 16.73
N GLN A 226 -17.79 -25.45 17.24
CA GLN A 226 -18.98 -25.69 18.07
C GLN A 226 -20.29 -25.88 17.26
N HIS A 227 -20.30 -25.54 15.98
CA HIS A 227 -21.46 -25.64 15.08
C HIS A 227 -21.28 -26.67 13.95
N SER A 228 -20.25 -27.51 14.05
CA SER A 228 -19.99 -28.63 13.13
C SER A 228 -20.09 -29.97 13.85
#